data_AF-A0A7V0JDD7-F1
#
_entry.id   AF-A0A7V0JDD7-F1
#
_cell.length_a   1.000
_cell.length_b   1.000
_cell.length_c   1.000
_cell.angle_alpha   90.00
_cell.angle_beta   90.00
_cell.angle_gamma   90.00
#
_symmetry.space_group_name_H-M   'P 1'
#
loop_
_entity.id
_entity.type
_entity.pdbx_description
1 polymer ?
#
loop_
_entity_poly.entity_id
_entity_poly.type
_entity_poly.pdbx_seq_one_letter_code
_entity_poly.pdbx_strand_id
1 'polypeptide(L)'
;MITLNMDSVIQRWAKNFGIVVYLNEDLNKKEENALKNRFLKDKDIIEVKYISKEEALKELHKTLGANALVLEGLDENPLPSSFELRLKSSLIKPGLVKNKAVQIERISGVDEVQYGEKWLSSLYTVSKTMKLGAIIIGGAIFIAITFITFSTIKIFFYRRKDEIETLKLLGATRSFIRLPFVLEGLIIGLLGGIISSLVIFGIYSFTSLKMTEFLPSINLVMASLPFQVYLIVPLAGAVVSVIGSFIAVGKIRY
;
A
#
# COMPACT_ATOMS: atom_id res chain seq x y z
N MET A 1 6.63 3.91 3.85
CA MET A 1 7.30 3.27 2.69
C MET A 1 6.80 1.84 2.47
N ILE A 2 6.89 0.95 3.45
CA ILE A 2 6.38 -0.44 3.35
C ILE A 2 4.92 -0.46 2.89
N THR A 3 4.08 0.41 3.44
CA THR A 3 2.66 0.53 3.08
C THR A 3 2.44 1.03 1.64
N LEU A 4 3.26 1.97 1.17
CA LEU A 4 3.19 2.51 -0.20
C LEU A 4 3.65 1.49 -1.25
N ASN A 5 4.72 0.75 -0.94
CA ASN A 5 5.18 -0.35 -1.80
C ASN A 5 4.16 -1.49 -1.82
N MET A 6 3.58 -1.83 -0.67
CA MET A 6 2.53 -2.85 -0.59
C MET A 6 1.31 -2.48 -1.42
N ASP A 7 0.83 -1.23 -1.35
CA ASP A 7 -0.28 -0.77 -2.18
C ASP A 7 0.05 -0.86 -3.68
N SER A 8 1.29 -0.57 -4.05
CA SER A 8 1.77 -0.68 -5.43
C SER A 8 1.83 -2.14 -5.90
N VAL A 9 2.29 -3.06 -5.05
CA VAL A 9 2.31 -4.50 -5.31
C VAL A 9 0.89 -5.04 -5.49
N ILE A 10 -0.02 -4.67 -4.57
CA ILE A 10 -1.43 -5.08 -4.65
C ILE A 10 -2.05 -4.54 -5.93
N GLN A 11 -1.85 -3.28 -6.30
CA GLN A 11 -2.40 -2.75 -7.56
C GLN A 11 -1.86 -3.47 -8.80
N ARG A 12 -0.57 -3.86 -8.80
CA ARG A 12 0.04 -4.59 -9.92
C ARG A 12 -0.47 -6.01 -10.02
N TRP A 13 -0.59 -6.72 -8.89
CA TRP A 13 -1.18 -8.06 -8.88
C TRP A 13 -2.64 -7.99 -9.27
N ALA A 14 -3.39 -7.07 -8.66
CA ALA A 14 -4.80 -6.87 -8.91
C ALA A 14 -5.11 -6.45 -10.36
N LYS A 15 -4.17 -5.82 -11.10
CA LYS A 15 -4.28 -5.57 -12.55
C LYS A 15 -4.36 -6.84 -13.40
N ASN A 16 -3.82 -7.96 -12.93
CA ASN A 16 -3.92 -9.25 -13.60
C ASN A 16 -5.22 -9.99 -13.22
N PHE A 17 -5.96 -9.52 -12.21
CA PHE A 17 -7.25 -10.08 -11.83
C PHE A 17 -8.36 -9.33 -12.57
N GLY A 18 -8.96 -10.00 -13.55
CA GLY A 18 -10.15 -9.54 -14.27
C GLY A 18 -11.44 -10.02 -13.61
N ILE A 19 -12.57 -9.51 -14.13
CA ILE A 19 -13.89 -10.12 -13.94
C ILE A 19 -14.10 -11.08 -15.11
N VAL A 20 -14.47 -12.32 -14.83
CA VAL A 20 -14.88 -13.31 -15.83
C VAL A 20 -16.40 -13.33 -15.86
N VAL A 21 -16.98 -13.10 -17.04
CA VAL A 21 -18.42 -13.06 -17.27
C VAL A 21 -18.79 -14.27 -18.12
N TYR A 22 -19.46 -15.25 -17.54
CA TYR A 22 -19.98 -16.41 -18.24
C TYR A 22 -21.30 -16.08 -18.92
N LEU A 23 -21.47 -16.60 -20.12
CA LEU A 23 -22.60 -16.35 -20.98
C LEU A 23 -23.58 -17.52 -20.95
N ASN A 24 -24.88 -17.21 -21.10
CA ASN A 24 -25.91 -18.22 -21.32
C ASN A 24 -25.60 -19.04 -22.58
N GLU A 25 -25.90 -20.34 -22.56
CA GLU A 25 -25.59 -21.24 -23.68
C GLU A 25 -26.36 -20.94 -24.97
N ASP A 26 -27.54 -20.32 -24.85
CA ASP A 26 -28.47 -20.07 -25.96
C ASP A 26 -28.22 -18.73 -26.70
N LEU A 27 -27.15 -18.02 -26.36
CA LEU A 27 -26.85 -16.71 -26.93
C LEU A 27 -26.46 -16.81 -28.41
N ASN A 28 -27.12 -16.02 -29.26
CA ASN A 28 -26.73 -15.93 -30.66
C ASN A 28 -25.55 -14.96 -30.86
N LYS A 29 -24.81 -15.10 -31.97
CA LYS A 29 -23.67 -14.24 -32.30
C LYS A 29 -23.99 -12.74 -32.34
N LYS A 30 -25.24 -12.36 -32.60
CA LYS A 30 -25.65 -10.96 -32.64
C LYS A 30 -25.74 -10.38 -31.23
N GLU A 31 -26.25 -11.15 -30.28
CA GLU A 31 -26.33 -10.81 -28.86
C GLU A 31 -24.96 -10.82 -28.20
N GLU A 32 -24.10 -11.79 -28.50
CA GLU A 32 -22.69 -11.80 -28.06
C GLU A 32 -21.96 -10.52 -28.49
N ASN A 33 -22.12 -10.13 -29.76
CA ASN A 33 -21.53 -8.90 -30.28
C ASN A 33 -22.13 -7.64 -29.63
N ALA A 34 -23.41 -7.65 -29.29
CA ALA A 34 -24.04 -6.56 -28.55
C ALA A 34 -23.46 -6.43 -27.13
N LEU A 35 -23.25 -7.54 -26.43
CA LEU A 35 -22.60 -7.59 -25.12
C LEU A 35 -21.16 -7.10 -25.19
N LYS A 36 -20.38 -7.59 -26.17
CA LYS A 36 -19.01 -7.13 -26.41
C LYS A 36 -18.95 -5.62 -26.61
N ASN A 37 -19.82 -5.07 -27.45
CA ASN A 37 -19.89 -3.63 -27.70
C ASN A 37 -20.31 -2.84 -26.45
N ARG A 38 -21.17 -3.40 -25.60
CA ARG A 38 -21.55 -2.79 -24.33
C ARG A 38 -20.35 -2.69 -23.39
N PHE A 39 -19.57 -3.76 -23.25
CA PHE A 39 -18.37 -3.76 -22.40
C PHE A 39 -17.29 -2.84 -22.94
N LEU A 40 -17.10 -2.76 -24.27
CA LEU A 40 -16.14 -1.83 -24.88
C LEU A 40 -16.51 -0.35 -24.68
N LYS A 41 -17.81 -0.04 -24.55
CA LYS A 41 -18.29 1.32 -24.25
C LYS A 41 -18.26 1.67 -22.78
N ASP A 42 -18.04 0.69 -21.90
CA ASP A 42 -17.99 0.90 -20.48
C ASP A 42 -16.68 1.59 -20.08
N LYS A 43 -16.80 2.79 -19.51
CA LYS A 43 -15.64 3.59 -19.10
C LYS A 43 -14.82 2.94 -18.00
N ASP A 44 -15.36 1.95 -17.30
CA ASP A 44 -14.69 1.28 -16.19
C ASP A 44 -13.80 0.11 -16.65
N ILE A 45 -13.97 -0.32 -17.90
CA ILE A 45 -13.28 -1.45 -18.51
C ILE A 45 -12.14 -0.94 -19.40
N ILE A 46 -10.94 -1.48 -19.22
CA ILE A 46 -9.76 -1.18 -20.03
C ILE A 46 -9.65 -2.14 -21.21
N GLU A 47 -10.04 -3.40 -21.01
CA GLU A 47 -9.85 -4.47 -21.98
C GLU A 47 -10.98 -5.50 -21.86
N VAL A 48 -11.39 -6.01 -23.02
CA VAL A 48 -12.44 -7.02 -23.17
C VAL A 48 -11.86 -8.12 -24.05
N LYS A 49 -11.68 -9.31 -23.48
CA LYS A 49 -11.25 -10.51 -24.22
C LYS A 49 -12.40 -11.51 -24.23
N TYR A 50 -12.77 -11.98 -25.42
CA TYR A 50 -13.74 -13.05 -25.57
C TYR A 50 -13.00 -14.38 -25.58
N ILE A 51 -13.53 -15.38 -24.88
CA ILE A 51 -13.04 -16.75 -24.86
C ILE A 51 -14.19 -17.65 -25.26
N SER A 52 -14.03 -18.38 -26.36
CA SER A 52 -15.04 -19.35 -26.80
C SER A 52 -15.03 -20.61 -25.93
N LYS A 53 -16.10 -21.41 -25.99
CA LYS A 53 -16.17 -22.71 -25.31
C LYS A 53 -14.94 -23.59 -25.64
N GLU A 54 -14.51 -23.61 -26.90
CA GLU A 54 -13.37 -24.42 -27.37
C GLU A 54 -12.02 -23.88 -26.85
N GLU A 55 -11.86 -22.56 -26.83
CA GLU A 55 -10.66 -21.92 -26.27
C GLU A 55 -10.55 -22.16 -24.76
N ALA A 56 -11.67 -22.04 -24.03
CA ALA A 56 -11.75 -22.32 -22.60
C ALA A 56 -11.34 -23.76 -22.28
N LEU A 57 -11.81 -24.73 -23.08
CA LEU A 57 -11.45 -26.14 -22.94
C LEU A 57 -9.95 -26.34 -23.18
N LYS A 58 -9.39 -25.74 -24.23
CA LYS A 58 -7.96 -25.82 -24.54
C LYS A 58 -7.09 -25.24 -23.41
N GLU A 59 -7.51 -24.13 -22.82
CA GLU A 59 -6.81 -23.49 -21.71
C GLU A 59 -6.91 -24.33 -20.42
N LEU A 60 -8.05 -24.97 -20.18
CA LEU A 60 -8.25 -25.89 -19.07
C LEU A 60 -7.36 -27.15 -19.20
N HIS A 61 -7.29 -27.76 -20.40
CA HIS A 61 -6.39 -28.88 -20.67
C HIS A 61 -4.93 -28.51 -20.38
N LYS A 62 -4.50 -27.33 -20.81
CA LYS A 62 -3.14 -26.83 -20.56
C LYS A 62 -2.86 -26.65 -19.06
N THR A 63 -3.84 -26.17 -18.30
CA THR A 63 -3.72 -25.94 -16.86
C THR A 63 -3.69 -27.24 -16.06
N LEU A 64 -4.50 -28.23 -16.44
CA LEU A 64 -4.59 -29.52 -15.75
C LEU A 64 -3.43 -30.48 -16.11
N GLY A 65 -2.81 -30.32 -17.28
CA GLY A 65 -1.66 -31.13 -17.70
C GLY A 65 -1.98 -32.64 -17.65
N ALA A 66 -1.23 -33.40 -16.84
CA ALA A 66 -1.40 -34.84 -16.71
C ALA A 66 -2.76 -35.27 -16.11
N ASN A 67 -3.46 -34.37 -15.41
CA ASN A 67 -4.79 -34.65 -14.83
C ASN A 67 -5.94 -34.37 -15.80
N ALA A 68 -5.64 -33.96 -17.04
CA ALA A 68 -6.66 -33.65 -18.04
C ALA A 68 -7.44 -34.89 -18.53
N LEU A 69 -6.97 -36.12 -18.23
CA LEU A 69 -7.68 -37.38 -18.50
C LEU A 69 -9.10 -37.41 -17.91
N VAL A 70 -9.37 -36.63 -16.86
CA VAL A 70 -10.71 -36.51 -16.26
C VAL A 70 -11.70 -35.81 -17.20
N LEU A 71 -11.21 -34.99 -18.15
CA LEU A 71 -12.04 -34.28 -19.12
C LEU A 71 -12.38 -35.13 -20.35
N GLU A 72 -11.60 -36.16 -20.66
CA GLU A 72 -11.83 -37.04 -21.81
C GLU A 72 -13.05 -37.96 -21.64
N GLY A 73 -13.56 -38.11 -20.41
CA GLY A 73 -14.78 -38.85 -20.10
C GLY A 73 -16.08 -38.04 -20.27
N LEU A 74 -16.00 -36.80 -20.78
CA LEU A 74 -17.14 -35.94 -21.03
C LEU A 74 -17.49 -35.97 -22.53
N ASP A 75 -18.70 -36.40 -22.88
CA ASP A 75 -19.16 -36.50 -24.27
C ASP A 75 -19.35 -35.12 -24.93
N GLU A 76 -19.63 -34.07 -24.15
CA GLU A 76 -19.80 -32.69 -24.62
C GLU A 76 -19.02 -31.69 -23.75
N ASN A 77 -18.65 -30.55 -24.32
CA ASN A 77 -17.91 -29.50 -23.63
C ASN A 77 -18.83 -28.73 -22.65
N PRO A 78 -18.63 -28.88 -21.32
CA PRO A 78 -19.51 -28.27 -20.33
C PRO A 78 -19.18 -26.78 -20.08
N LEU A 79 -18.15 -26.23 -20.73
CA LEU A 79 -17.67 -24.88 -20.45
C LEU A 79 -18.46 -23.85 -21.26
N PRO A 80 -19.08 -22.84 -20.62
CA PRO A 80 -19.73 -21.74 -21.33
C PRO A 80 -18.71 -20.78 -21.95
N SER A 81 -19.13 -20.04 -22.98
CA SER A 81 -18.35 -18.93 -23.52
C SER A 81 -18.25 -17.82 -22.47
N SER A 82 -17.15 -17.07 -22.46
CA SER A 82 -16.96 -16.02 -21.45
C SER A 82 -16.29 -14.76 -21.98
N PHE A 83 -16.47 -13.66 -21.25
CA PHE A 83 -15.70 -12.43 -21.41
C PHE A 83 -14.80 -12.20 -20.20
N GLU A 84 -13.49 -12.08 -20.44
CA GLU A 84 -12.55 -11.56 -19.45
C GLU A 84 -12.49 -10.03 -19.57
N LEU A 85 -12.93 -9.36 -18.50
CA LEU A 85 -13.00 -7.91 -18.40
C LEU A 85 -11.91 -7.40 -17.46
N ARG A 86 -11.00 -6.57 -17.98
CA ARG A 86 -9.98 -5.91 -17.16
C ARG A 86 -10.46 -4.54 -16.71
N LEU A 87 -10.57 -4.33 -15.41
CA LEU A 87 -11.06 -3.07 -14.83
C LEU A 87 -9.97 -2.00 -14.71
N LYS A 88 -10.39 -0.74 -14.66
CA LYS A 88 -9.54 0.39 -14.28
C LYS A 88 -8.94 0.21 -12.90
N SER A 89 -7.65 0.56 -12.76
CA SER A 89 -6.90 0.45 -11.49
C SER A 89 -7.59 1.14 -10.31
N SER A 90 -8.34 2.22 -10.56
CA SER A 90 -9.12 2.95 -9.55
C SER A 90 -10.28 2.14 -8.96
N LEU A 91 -10.79 1.17 -9.71
CA LEU A 91 -11.92 0.32 -9.34
C LEU A 91 -11.50 -1.01 -8.72
N ILE A 92 -10.20 -1.31 -8.68
CA ILE A 92 -9.67 -2.56 -8.14
C ILE A 92 -9.61 -2.51 -6.60
N LYS A 93 -10.80 -2.36 -5.99
CA LYS A 93 -11.08 -2.42 -4.56
C LYS A 93 -12.21 -3.42 -4.34
N PRO A 94 -12.17 -4.27 -3.30
CA PRO A 94 -13.14 -5.34 -3.10
C PRO A 94 -14.60 -4.89 -3.27
N GLY A 95 -14.99 -3.78 -2.63
CA GLY A 95 -16.37 -3.26 -2.72
C GLY A 95 -16.74 -2.69 -4.09
N LEU A 96 -15.81 -2.07 -4.82
CA LEU A 96 -16.09 -1.51 -6.14
C LEU A 96 -16.18 -2.59 -7.22
N VAL A 97 -15.28 -3.58 -7.16
CA VAL A 97 -15.32 -4.75 -8.05
C VAL A 97 -16.61 -5.54 -7.82
N LYS A 98 -16.99 -5.77 -6.56
CA LYS A 98 -18.26 -6.41 -6.20
C LYS A 98 -19.47 -5.68 -6.76
N ASN A 99 -19.55 -4.36 -6.56
CA ASN A 99 -20.65 -3.57 -7.10
C ASN A 99 -20.72 -3.62 -8.62
N LYS A 100 -19.56 -3.64 -9.31
CA LYS A 100 -19.50 -3.75 -10.76
C LYS A 100 -19.92 -5.15 -11.23
N ALA A 101 -19.48 -6.20 -10.56
CA ALA A 101 -19.87 -7.57 -10.87
C ALA A 101 -21.40 -7.75 -10.78
N VAL A 102 -22.03 -7.27 -9.70
CA VAL A 102 -23.50 -7.31 -9.53
C VAL A 102 -24.23 -6.51 -10.62
N GLN A 103 -23.65 -5.40 -11.10
CA GLN A 103 -24.23 -4.65 -12.22
C GLN A 103 -24.16 -5.42 -13.54
N ILE A 104 -23.06 -6.14 -13.77
CA ILE A 104 -22.85 -6.94 -14.98
C ILE A 104 -23.73 -8.19 -14.97
N GLU A 105 -23.90 -8.82 -13.82
CA GLU A 105 -24.74 -10.02 -13.62
C GLU A 105 -26.22 -9.76 -13.94
N ARG A 106 -26.68 -8.51 -13.81
CA ARG A 106 -28.05 -8.11 -14.19
C ARG A 106 -28.25 -7.89 -15.69
N ILE A 107 -27.21 -8.06 -16.51
CA ILE A 107 -27.30 -7.86 -17.96
C ILE A 107 -27.89 -9.13 -18.59
N SER A 108 -28.91 -8.97 -19.43
CA SER A 108 -29.49 -10.08 -20.19
C SER A 108 -28.42 -10.80 -21.03
N GLY A 109 -28.37 -12.13 -20.93
CA GLY A 109 -27.38 -12.99 -21.59
C GLY A 109 -26.15 -13.32 -20.72
N VAL A 110 -26.02 -12.70 -19.55
CA VAL A 110 -25.01 -13.11 -18.56
C VAL A 110 -25.61 -14.18 -17.66
N ASP A 111 -24.88 -15.29 -17.50
CA ASP A 111 -25.24 -16.40 -16.62
C ASP A 111 -24.66 -16.17 -15.22
N GLU A 112 -23.33 -16.13 -15.14
CA GLU A 112 -22.59 -15.97 -13.89
C GLU A 112 -21.45 -14.97 -14.06
N VAL A 113 -21.16 -14.18 -13.02
CA VAL A 113 -20.01 -13.27 -12.99
C VAL A 113 -19.06 -13.71 -11.89
N GLN A 114 -17.93 -14.31 -12.28
CA GLN A 114 -16.87 -14.65 -11.34
C GLN A 114 -15.81 -13.58 -11.27
N TYR A 115 -15.41 -13.27 -10.04
CA TYR A 115 -14.29 -12.39 -9.75
C TYR A 115 -13.58 -12.90 -8.51
N GLY A 116 -12.29 -12.60 -8.38
CA GLY A 116 -11.49 -13.02 -7.24
C GLY A 116 -11.84 -12.29 -5.94
N GLU A 117 -13.10 -12.31 -5.47
CA GLU A 117 -13.57 -11.61 -4.27
C GLU A 117 -12.75 -12.02 -3.06
N LYS A 118 -12.67 -13.33 -2.79
CA LYS A 118 -11.96 -13.88 -1.62
C LYS A 118 -10.47 -13.55 -1.66
N TRP A 119 -9.86 -13.62 -2.84
CA TRP A 119 -8.45 -13.29 -3.01
C TRP A 119 -8.19 -11.79 -2.82
N LEU A 120 -8.95 -10.94 -3.51
CA LEU A 120 -8.83 -9.49 -3.44
C LEU A 120 -9.11 -8.98 -2.02
N SER A 121 -10.16 -9.47 -1.37
CA SER A 121 -10.47 -9.15 0.03
C SER A 121 -9.37 -9.62 0.99
N SER A 122 -8.78 -10.80 0.78
CA SER A 122 -7.66 -11.29 1.58
C SER A 122 -6.43 -10.39 1.44
N LEU A 123 -6.05 -10.02 0.22
CA LEU A 123 -4.93 -9.09 -0.04
C LEU A 123 -5.14 -7.74 0.66
N TYR A 124 -6.35 -7.18 0.56
CA TYR A 124 -6.70 -5.93 1.22
C TYR A 124 -6.71 -6.06 2.75
N THR A 125 -7.14 -7.21 3.27
CA THR A 125 -7.12 -7.50 4.72
C THR A 125 -5.69 -7.57 5.23
N VAL A 126 -4.79 -8.28 4.53
CA VAL A 126 -3.35 -8.32 4.86
C VAL A 126 -2.75 -6.92 4.83
N SER A 127 -3.01 -6.12 3.78
CA SER A 127 -2.55 -4.73 3.71
C SER A 127 -3.06 -3.89 4.88
N LYS A 128 -4.34 -4.01 5.24
CA LYS A 128 -4.94 -3.29 6.36
C LYS A 128 -4.30 -3.69 7.69
N THR A 129 -4.08 -4.97 7.93
CA THR A 129 -3.44 -5.48 9.15
C THR A 129 -1.99 -5.00 9.24
N MET A 130 -1.24 -5.02 8.14
CA MET A 130 0.13 -4.49 8.10
C MET A 130 0.17 -2.98 8.34
N LYS A 131 -0.77 -2.22 7.75
CA LYS A 131 -0.91 -0.77 8.00
C LYS A 131 -1.19 -0.49 9.48
N LEU A 132 -2.08 -1.27 10.10
CA LEU A 132 -2.37 -1.15 11.53
C LEU A 132 -1.12 -1.47 12.38
N GLY A 133 -0.40 -2.55 12.06
CA GLY A 133 0.86 -2.89 12.71
C GLY A 133 1.90 -1.79 12.58
N ALA A 134 2.04 -1.18 11.40
CA ALA A 134 2.94 -0.05 11.18
C ALA A 134 2.57 1.18 12.02
N ILE A 135 1.28 1.48 12.19
CA ILE A 135 0.80 2.56 13.06
C ILE A 135 1.13 2.27 14.52
N ILE A 136 0.91 1.03 14.98
CA ILE A 136 1.19 0.63 16.37
C ILE A 136 2.69 0.73 16.66
N ILE A 137 3.53 0.15 15.80
CA ILE A 137 5.00 0.19 15.95
C ILE A 137 5.50 1.63 15.86
N GLY A 138 4.99 2.41 14.89
CA GLY A 138 5.33 3.82 14.75
C GLY A 138 4.96 4.63 15.99
N GLY A 139 3.78 4.38 16.57
CA GLY A 139 3.33 4.98 17.83
C GLY A 139 4.20 4.60 19.02
N ALA A 140 4.59 3.32 19.14
CA ALA A 140 5.49 2.86 20.19
C ALA A 140 6.88 3.52 20.10
N ILE A 141 7.44 3.62 18.89
CA ILE A 141 8.70 4.32 18.63
C ILE A 141 8.57 5.82 18.97
N PHE A 142 7.45 6.45 18.60
CA PHE A 142 7.19 7.85 18.93
C PHE A 142 7.18 8.09 20.44
N ILE A 143 6.52 7.22 21.21
CA ILE A 143 6.50 7.28 22.68
C ILE A 143 7.92 7.08 23.24
N ALA A 144 8.66 6.10 22.73
CA ALA A 144 10.03 5.82 23.16
C ALA A 144 10.96 7.02 22.92
N ILE A 145 10.92 7.64 21.73
CA ILE A 145 11.71 8.83 21.40
C ILE A 145 11.32 10.00 22.31
N THR A 146 10.02 10.21 22.54
CA THR A 146 9.53 11.24 23.46
C THR A 146 10.05 11.02 24.89
N PHE A 147 10.09 9.77 25.35
CA PHE A 147 10.59 9.42 26.68
C PHE A 147 12.11 9.59 26.80
N ILE A 148 12.86 9.21 25.76
CA ILE A 148 14.33 9.39 25.71
C ILE A 148 14.66 10.88 25.70
N THR A 149 14.04 11.66 24.83
CA THR A 149 14.23 13.13 24.76
C THR A 149 13.86 13.81 26.07
N PHE A 150 12.75 13.39 26.71
CA PHE A 150 12.36 13.84 28.04
C PHE A 150 13.47 13.61 29.07
N SER A 151 13.98 12.38 29.13
CA SER A 151 15.00 11.99 30.10
C SER A 151 16.31 12.73 29.88
N THR A 152 16.72 12.90 28.63
CA THR A 152 17.93 13.64 28.25
C THR A 152 17.83 15.10 28.64
N ILE A 153 16.73 15.80 28.31
CA ILE A 153 16.56 17.21 28.64
C ILE A 153 16.54 17.43 30.15
N LYS A 154 15.92 16.52 30.91
CA LYS A 154 15.94 16.55 32.36
C LYS A 154 17.38 16.54 32.89
N ILE A 155 18.23 15.64 32.38
CA ILE A 155 19.66 15.57 32.77
C ILE A 155 20.38 16.87 32.42
N PHE A 156 20.21 17.39 31.20
CA PHE A 156 20.85 18.65 30.78
C PHE A 156 20.39 19.85 31.62
N PHE A 157 19.10 19.93 31.94
CA PHE A 157 18.56 20.97 32.80
C PHE A 157 19.20 20.96 34.18
N TYR A 158 19.31 19.79 34.82
CA TYR A 158 19.95 19.68 36.14
C TYR A 158 21.44 20.06 36.10
N ARG A 159 22.14 19.76 35.00
CA ARG A 159 23.55 20.15 34.84
C ARG A 159 23.76 21.66 34.70
N ARG A 160 22.74 22.40 34.23
CA ARG A 160 22.81 23.87 34.03
C ARG A 160 21.95 24.64 35.04
N LYS A 161 21.62 24.03 36.18
CA LYS A 161 20.70 24.61 37.16
C LYS A 161 21.16 25.98 37.66
N ASP A 162 22.45 26.14 37.94
CA ASP A 162 23.02 27.38 38.49
C ASP A 162 22.99 28.54 37.48
N GLU A 163 23.25 28.25 36.19
CA GLU A 163 23.09 29.22 35.10
C GLU A 163 21.62 29.66 34.96
N ILE A 164 20.69 28.71 35.04
CA ILE A 164 19.25 28.97 34.93
C ILE A 164 18.76 29.82 36.11
N GLU A 165 19.27 29.57 37.32
CA GLU A 165 18.95 30.35 38.52
C GLU A 165 19.46 31.79 38.40
N THR A 166 20.67 31.98 37.87
CA THR A 166 21.23 33.30 37.57
C THR A 166 20.38 34.06 36.55
N LEU A 167 19.98 33.41 35.45
CA LEU A 167 19.11 34.01 34.43
C LEU A 167 17.74 34.40 34.99
N LYS A 168 17.19 33.62 35.93
CA LYS A 168 15.93 33.97 36.61
C LYS A 168 16.08 35.24 37.46
N LEU A 169 17.17 35.39 38.19
CA LEU A 169 17.44 36.58 39.01
C LEU A 169 17.56 37.85 38.17
N LEU A 170 17.99 37.73 36.92
CA LEU A 170 18.03 38.81 35.93
C LEU A 170 16.67 39.08 35.24
N GLY A 171 15.60 38.38 35.61
CA GLY A 171 14.26 38.56 35.04
C GLY A 171 14.04 37.89 33.69
N ALA A 172 14.83 36.87 33.33
CA ALA A 172 14.65 36.17 32.05
C ALA A 172 13.26 35.53 31.94
N THR A 173 12.63 35.68 30.76
CA THR A 173 11.31 35.10 30.49
C THR A 173 11.39 33.58 30.45
N ARG A 174 10.30 32.89 30.82
CA ARG A 174 10.23 31.41 30.77
C ARG A 174 10.62 30.90 29.38
N SER A 175 10.13 31.50 28.31
CA SER A 175 10.46 31.11 26.93
C SER A 175 11.96 31.21 26.62
N PHE A 176 12.66 32.21 27.13
CA PHE A 176 14.11 32.35 26.94
C PHE A 176 14.90 31.18 27.56
N ILE A 177 14.46 30.70 28.72
CA ILE A 177 15.05 29.53 29.39
C ILE A 177 14.74 28.23 28.63
N ARG A 178 13.55 28.12 28.00
CA ARG A 178 13.10 26.91 27.30
C ARG A 178 13.68 26.76 25.88
N LEU A 179 13.91 27.88 25.20
CA LEU A 179 14.34 27.91 23.80
C LEU A 179 15.58 27.06 23.48
N PRO A 180 16.69 27.11 24.25
CA PRO A 180 17.88 26.31 23.92
C PRO A 180 17.59 24.80 23.94
N PHE A 181 16.79 24.30 24.88
CA PHE A 181 16.43 22.89 24.97
C PHE A 181 15.51 22.42 23.83
N VAL A 182 14.63 23.30 23.34
CA VAL A 182 13.78 22.99 22.18
C VAL A 182 14.61 22.97 20.89
N LEU A 183 15.57 23.89 20.75
CA LEU A 183 16.49 23.93 19.61
C LEU A 183 17.42 22.71 19.58
N GLU A 184 17.95 22.26 20.72
CA GLU A 184 18.72 21.02 20.81
C GLU A 184 17.90 19.81 20.35
N GLY A 185 16.65 19.70 20.82
CA GLY A 185 15.74 18.64 20.37
C GLY A 185 15.46 18.68 18.87
N LEU A 186 15.25 19.89 18.32
CA LEU A 186 15.06 20.09 16.89
C LEU A 186 16.28 19.59 16.10
N ILE A 187 17.49 19.99 16.49
CA ILE A 187 18.74 19.61 15.81
C ILE A 187 18.94 18.09 15.86
N ILE A 188 18.72 17.47 17.02
CA ILE A 188 18.83 16.02 17.20
C ILE A 188 17.83 15.29 16.28
N GLY A 189 16.57 15.72 16.27
CA GLY A 189 15.53 15.14 15.43
C GLY A 189 15.80 15.29 13.93
N LEU A 190 16.31 16.46 13.53
CA LEU A 190 16.60 16.78 12.14
C LEU A 190 17.82 15.99 11.64
N LEU A 191 18.90 15.93 12.41
CA LEU A 191 20.07 15.11 12.10
C LEU A 191 19.74 13.62 12.08
N GLY A 192 18.98 13.13 13.06
CA GLY A 192 18.54 11.74 13.11
C GLY A 192 17.70 11.37 11.89
N GLY A 193 16.79 12.26 11.46
CA GLY A 193 16.00 12.05 10.25
C GLY A 193 16.81 12.14 8.96
N ILE A 194 17.83 13.02 8.86
CA ILE A 194 18.76 13.05 7.73
C ILE A 194 19.54 11.74 7.63
N ILE A 195 20.13 11.27 8.74
CA ILE A 195 20.88 10.02 8.80
C ILE A 195 19.97 8.85 8.41
N SER A 196 18.75 8.80 8.96
CA SER A 196 17.77 7.78 8.59
C SER A 196 17.45 7.80 7.10
N SER A 197 17.25 8.99 6.52
CA SER A 197 16.98 9.17 5.09
C SER A 197 18.13 8.66 4.22
N LEU A 198 19.39 8.97 4.60
CA LEU A 198 20.58 8.47 3.92
C LEU A 198 20.73 6.95 4.03
N VAL A 199 20.49 6.38 5.20
CA VAL A 199 20.54 4.91 5.41
C VAL A 199 19.48 4.22 4.56
N ILE A 200 18.25 4.76 4.52
CA ILE A 200 17.17 4.22 3.69
C ILE A 200 17.56 4.29 2.21
N PHE A 201 18.10 5.42 1.76
CA PHE A 201 18.59 5.58 0.39
C PHE A 201 19.69 4.56 0.05
N GLY A 202 20.63 4.36 0.95
CA GLY A 202 21.71 3.38 0.80
C GLY A 202 21.20 1.95 0.72
N ILE A 203 20.32 1.54 1.64
CA ILE A 203 19.68 0.21 1.65
C ILE A 203 18.89 -0.02 0.37
N TYR A 204 18.10 0.98 -0.05
CA TYR A 204 17.30 0.89 -1.27
C TYR A 204 18.19 0.69 -2.50
N SER A 205 19.21 1.53 -2.66
CA SER A 205 20.14 1.48 -3.80
C SER A 205 20.92 0.16 -3.84
N PHE A 206 21.35 -0.34 -2.68
CA PHE A 206 22.05 -1.62 -2.58
C PHE A 206 21.13 -2.80 -2.93
N THR A 207 19.89 -2.77 -2.45
CA THR A 207 18.91 -3.84 -2.71
C THR A 207 18.47 -3.83 -4.17
N SER A 208 18.29 -2.67 -4.79
CA SER A 208 17.93 -2.57 -6.21
C SER A 208 19.05 -3.08 -7.12
N LEU A 209 20.32 -2.77 -6.81
CA LEU A 209 21.47 -3.26 -7.58
C LEU A 209 21.57 -4.79 -7.52
N LYS A 210 21.50 -5.38 -6.32
CA LYS A 210 21.61 -6.85 -6.16
C LYS A 210 20.39 -7.61 -6.67
N MET A 211 19.17 -7.09 -6.51
CA MET A 211 17.97 -7.77 -7.02
C MET A 211 17.89 -7.77 -8.55
N THR A 212 18.49 -6.78 -9.21
CA THR A 212 18.59 -6.75 -10.68
C THR A 212 19.39 -7.92 -11.24
N GLU A 213 20.44 -8.35 -10.53
CA GLU A 213 21.31 -9.45 -10.96
C GLU A 213 20.65 -10.83 -10.81
N PHE A 214 19.82 -11.03 -9.78
CA PHE A 214 19.20 -12.34 -9.51
C PHE A 214 17.85 -12.54 -10.21
N LEU A 215 17.02 -11.50 -10.32
CA LEU A 215 15.67 -11.60 -10.88
C LEU A 215 15.30 -10.30 -11.64
N PRO A 216 15.58 -10.21 -12.97
CA PRO A 216 15.28 -9.02 -13.77
C PRO A 216 13.79 -8.63 -13.72
N SER A 217 12.89 -9.59 -13.50
CA SER A 217 11.44 -9.40 -13.38
C SER A 217 11.01 -8.65 -12.10
N ILE A 218 11.86 -8.61 -11.05
CA ILE A 218 11.56 -7.93 -9.78
C ILE A 218 11.89 -6.42 -9.85
N ASN A 219 12.67 -5.97 -10.83
CA ASN A 219 12.96 -4.53 -11.00
C ASN A 219 11.70 -3.66 -11.21
N LEU A 220 10.59 -4.26 -11.66
CA LEU A 220 9.30 -3.56 -11.76
C LEU A 220 8.56 -3.40 -10.41
N VAL A 221 9.00 -4.11 -9.35
CA VAL A 221 8.34 -4.15 -8.04
C VAL A 221 8.83 -3.03 -7.13
N MET A 222 10.09 -2.59 -7.27
CA MET A 222 10.63 -1.45 -6.52
C MET A 222 10.31 -0.15 -7.25
N ALA A 223 9.14 0.42 -6.97
CA ALA A 223 8.85 1.79 -7.37
C ALA A 223 9.87 2.72 -6.69
N SER A 224 10.59 3.51 -7.49
CA SER A 224 11.47 4.55 -6.96
C SER A 224 10.66 5.42 -6.00
N LEU A 225 11.12 5.46 -4.75
CA LEU A 225 10.48 6.28 -3.73
C LEU A 225 10.54 7.74 -4.18
N PRO A 226 9.42 8.48 -4.19
CA PRO A 226 9.44 9.85 -4.63
C PRO A 226 10.41 10.65 -3.75
N PHE A 227 11.22 11.51 -4.37
CA PHE A 227 12.24 12.30 -3.68
C PHE A 227 11.69 13.06 -2.46
N GLN A 228 10.42 13.44 -2.53
CA GLN A 228 9.64 14.07 -1.47
C GLN A 228 9.68 13.30 -0.14
N VAL A 229 9.70 11.96 -0.16
CA VAL A 229 9.70 11.15 1.08
C VAL A 229 11.01 11.33 1.86
N TYR A 230 12.14 11.46 1.15
CA TYR A 230 13.45 11.67 1.78
C TYR A 230 13.55 13.04 2.48
N LEU A 231 12.74 14.01 2.05
CA LEU A 231 12.65 15.34 2.66
C LEU A 231 11.66 15.36 3.85
N ILE A 232 10.56 14.61 3.75
CA ILE A 232 9.53 14.53 4.80
C ILE A 232 10.06 13.84 6.05
N VAL A 233 10.94 12.84 5.93
CA VAL A 233 11.46 12.08 7.08
C VAL A 233 12.26 12.95 8.06
N PRO A 234 13.24 13.78 7.63
CA PRO A 234 13.90 14.76 8.49
C PRO A 234 12.96 15.73 9.18
N LEU A 235 11.98 16.26 8.43
CA LEU A 235 10.99 17.20 8.98
C LEU A 235 10.11 16.53 10.03
N ALA A 236 9.65 15.30 9.78
CA ALA A 236 8.89 14.52 10.76
C ALA A 236 9.71 14.25 12.02
N GLY A 237 10.99 13.86 11.89
CA GLY A 237 11.90 13.66 13.01
C GLY A 237 12.10 14.93 13.85
N ALA A 238 12.25 16.08 13.20
CA ALA A 238 12.34 17.38 13.86
C ALA A 238 11.06 17.73 14.62
N VAL A 239 9.88 17.56 14.01
CA VAL A 239 8.58 17.83 14.65
C VAL A 239 8.38 16.93 15.87
N VAL A 240 8.64 15.64 15.75
CA VAL A 240 8.54 14.66 16.86
C VAL A 240 9.44 15.08 18.02
N SER A 241 10.67 15.46 17.72
CA SER A 241 11.65 15.83 18.75
C SER A 241 11.32 17.16 19.41
N VAL A 242 10.81 18.14 18.67
CA VAL A 242 10.31 19.41 19.22
C VAL A 242 9.13 19.18 20.15
N ILE A 243 8.16 18.34 19.76
CA ILE A 243 7.02 18.00 20.61
C ILE A 243 7.50 17.32 21.89
N GLY A 244 8.43 16.35 21.78
CA GLY A 244 9.02 15.68 22.93
C GLY A 244 9.74 16.65 23.87
N SER A 245 10.56 17.55 23.32
CA SER A 245 11.24 18.60 24.09
C SER A 245 10.28 19.55 24.76
N PHE A 246 9.21 19.97 24.08
CA PHE A 246 8.24 20.90 24.63
C PHE A 246 7.46 20.28 25.80
N ILE A 247 7.04 19.01 25.67
CA ILE A 247 6.40 18.25 26.76
C ILE A 247 7.36 18.13 27.95
N ALA A 248 8.64 17.87 27.70
CA ALA A 248 9.64 17.74 28.74
C ALA A 248 9.84 19.01 29.54
N VAL A 249 10.03 20.12 28.84
CA VAL A 249 10.29 21.40 29.47
C VAL A 249 9.04 21.98 30.15
N GLY A 250 7.84 21.70 29.61
CA GLY A 250 6.57 22.13 30.18
C GLY A 250 6.19 21.44 31.50
N LYS A 251 6.64 20.20 31.71
CA LYS A 251 6.42 19.44 32.95
C LYS A 251 7.42 19.80 34.07
N ILE A 252 8.54 20.43 33.74
CA ILE A 252 9.46 20.95 34.76
C ILE A 252 8.78 22.18 35.38
N ARG A 253 8.09 21.97 36.51
CA ARG A 253 7.64 23.06 37.37
C ARG A 253 8.90 23.69 37.97
N TYR A 254 9.17 24.92 37.55
CA TYR A 254 10.10 25.84 38.20
C TYR A 254 9.38 26.68 39.24
#